data_AF-A0A6V7WXR3-F1
#
_entry.id   AF-A0A6V7WXR3-F1
#
_cell.length_a   1.000
_cell.length_b   1.000
_cell.length_c   1.000
_cell.angle_alpha   90.00
_cell.angle_beta   90.00
_cell.angle_gamma   90.00
#
_symmetry.space_group_name_H-M   'P 1'
#
loop_
_entity.id
_entity.type
_entity.pdbx_description
1 polymer ?
#
loop_
_entity_poly.entity_id
_entity_poly.type
_entity_poly.pdbx_seq_one_letter_code
_entity_poly.pdbx_strand_id
1 'polypeptide(L)'
;MSEKESSISDFEFIQDIDATKIEDNLNNLQIEHEELKNKYVLLEEKYLSLENKIKIMNEIGLKSKCENEDKMKTLRELVIEKLTLSENKIEFEKLNCKKVCFVQNNNKFKYIAFDWFDVNCACCQYVCVNTHNPCGACINGNGFVNLINDGNIKYFRGIVNKTACITAQNSFNKPKEYLTNYSLFYFEIKCKIEGENNFLVIGLQNALTKSSTRYNAREVKIKNGFQEFNLSTFSWNDNDVFGCGLVYPPKKNKLPYVFFTQNGKIIGK
;
A
#
# COMPACT_ATOMS: atom_id res chain seq x y z
N MET A 1 23.16 11.22 40.12
CA MET A 1 22.18 10.23 39.61
C MET A 1 22.14 10.39 38.11
N SER A 2 22.66 9.41 37.37
CA SER A 2 22.63 9.38 35.90
C SER A 2 21.39 8.62 35.46
N GLU A 3 20.38 9.34 34.96
CA GLU A 3 19.23 8.73 34.31
C GLU A 3 19.67 8.20 32.94
N LYS A 4 19.76 6.87 32.84
CA LYS A 4 19.87 6.17 31.56
C LYS A 4 18.47 6.13 30.96
N GLU A 5 18.15 7.08 30.09
CA GLU A 5 16.99 6.99 29.22
C GLU A 5 17.24 5.89 28.16
N SER A 6 16.51 4.79 28.33
CA SER A 6 16.44 3.67 27.39
C SER A 6 15.53 4.07 26.23
N SER A 7 16.11 4.59 25.14
CA SER A 7 15.39 4.85 23.89
C SER A 7 15.18 3.54 23.11
N ILE A 8 14.17 2.77 23.49
CA ILE A 8 13.67 1.68 22.64
C ILE A 8 12.86 2.37 21.54
N SER A 9 13.40 2.38 20.32
CA SER A 9 12.71 2.96 19.18
C SER A 9 11.57 2.04 18.76
N ASP A 10 10.38 2.57 18.48
CA ASP A 10 9.25 1.81 17.91
C ASP A 10 9.59 1.07 16.59
N PHE A 11 10.78 1.32 16.02
CA PHE A 11 11.29 0.63 14.84
C PHE A 11 11.75 -0.81 15.14
N GLU A 12 12.11 -1.14 16.39
CA GLU A 12 12.40 -2.52 16.79
C GLU A 12 11.12 -3.38 16.82
N PHE A 13 9.93 -2.76 16.91
CA PHE A 13 8.67 -3.49 16.91
C PHE A 13 8.26 -4.05 15.53
N ILE A 14 8.86 -3.57 14.44
CA ILE A 14 8.64 -4.10 13.09
C ILE A 14 9.69 -5.18 12.73
N GLN A 15 10.86 -5.16 13.38
CA GLN A 15 11.89 -6.20 13.19
C GLN A 15 11.53 -7.53 13.85
N ASP A 16 10.57 -7.52 14.78
CA ASP A 16 10.00 -8.72 15.43
C ASP A 16 8.68 -9.19 14.80
N ILE A 17 8.35 -8.75 13.58
CA ILE A 17 7.42 -9.55 12.77
C ILE A 17 8.21 -10.79 12.33
N ASP A 18 8.16 -11.79 13.22
CA ASP A 18 8.77 -13.09 13.09
C ASP A 18 8.52 -13.64 11.68
N ALA A 19 9.54 -13.57 10.83
CA ALA A 19 9.44 -13.97 9.44
C ALA A 19 8.95 -15.42 9.34
N THR A 20 9.25 -16.24 10.35
CA THR A 20 8.76 -17.61 10.46
C THR A 20 7.24 -17.67 10.65
N LYS A 21 6.62 -16.76 11.44
CA LYS A 21 5.16 -16.67 11.55
C LYS A 21 4.50 -16.24 10.24
N ILE A 22 5.12 -15.36 9.46
CA ILE A 22 4.61 -15.01 8.13
C ILE A 22 4.69 -16.21 7.19
N GLU A 23 5.83 -16.91 7.20
CA GLU A 23 6.05 -18.08 6.36
C GLU A 23 5.11 -19.24 6.73
N ASP A 24 4.90 -19.50 8.01
CA ASP A 24 3.93 -20.49 8.51
C ASP A 24 2.50 -20.13 8.10
N ASN A 25 2.11 -18.85 8.24
CA ASN A 25 0.80 -18.40 7.78
C ASN A 25 0.64 -18.56 6.27
N LEU A 26 1.68 -18.28 5.48
CA LEU A 26 1.69 -18.50 4.03
C LEU A 26 1.57 -19.98 3.68
N ASN A 27 2.29 -20.85 4.40
CA ASN A 27 2.24 -22.30 4.19
C ASN A 27 0.86 -22.86 4.55
N ASN A 28 0.26 -22.41 5.66
CA ASN A 28 -1.10 -22.79 6.05
C ASN A 28 -2.12 -22.35 4.99
N LEU A 29 -2.01 -21.12 4.47
CA LEU A 29 -2.88 -20.64 3.39
C LEU A 29 -2.69 -21.42 2.09
N GLN A 30 -1.48 -21.89 1.79
CA GLN A 30 -1.23 -22.76 0.62
C GLN A 30 -1.89 -24.14 0.79
N ILE A 31 -1.83 -24.71 2.00
CA ILE A 31 -2.48 -25.98 2.33
C ILE A 31 -4.00 -25.83 2.19
N GLU A 32 -4.60 -24.80 2.80
CA GLU A 32 -6.03 -24.52 2.71
C GLU A 32 -6.47 -24.33 1.25
N HIS A 33 -5.65 -23.67 0.43
CA HIS A 33 -5.93 -23.48 -0.99
C HIS A 33 -5.93 -24.80 -1.78
N GLU A 34 -4.96 -25.69 -1.56
CA GLU A 34 -4.96 -27.01 -2.23
C GLU A 34 -6.09 -27.93 -1.73
N GLU A 35 -6.45 -27.87 -0.45
CA GLU A 35 -7.64 -28.57 0.06
C GLU A 35 -8.92 -28.09 -0.61
N LEU A 36 -9.08 -26.77 -0.77
CA LEU A 36 -10.23 -26.18 -1.46
C LEU A 36 -10.26 -26.56 -2.94
N LYS A 37 -9.11 -26.57 -3.61
CA LYS A 37 -8.99 -26.99 -5.01
C LYS A 37 -9.36 -28.46 -5.20
N ASN A 38 -8.94 -29.34 -4.30
CA ASN A 38 -9.34 -30.75 -4.31
C ASN A 38 -10.85 -30.92 -4.06
N LYS A 39 -11.43 -30.16 -3.13
CA LYS A 39 -12.90 -30.12 -2.92
C LYS A 39 -13.63 -29.68 -4.19
N TYR A 40 -13.09 -28.72 -4.93
CA TYR A 40 -13.68 -28.24 -6.19
C TYR A 40 -13.64 -29.30 -7.29
N VAL A 41 -12.53 -30.03 -7.46
CA VAL A 41 -12.44 -31.14 -8.43
C VAL A 41 -13.48 -32.23 -8.13
N LEU A 42 -13.60 -32.65 -6.87
CA LEU A 42 -14.63 -33.61 -6.44
C LEU A 42 -16.06 -33.11 -6.71
N LEU A 43 -16.26 -31.80 -6.63
CA LEU A 43 -17.54 -31.17 -6.91
C LEU A 43 -17.90 -31.22 -8.40
N GLU A 44 -16.94 -30.95 -9.28
CA GLU A 44 -17.12 -31.06 -10.74
C GLU A 44 -17.43 -32.50 -11.16
N GLU A 45 -16.76 -33.49 -10.57
CA GLU A 45 -17.04 -34.90 -10.82
C GLU A 45 -18.46 -35.29 -10.41
N LYS A 46 -18.90 -34.84 -9.22
CA LYS A 46 -20.28 -35.05 -8.74
C LYS A 46 -21.29 -34.39 -9.68
N TYR A 47 -21.02 -33.17 -10.14
CA TYR A 47 -21.88 -32.46 -11.07
C TYR A 47 -22.03 -33.21 -12.39
N LEU A 48 -20.92 -33.68 -12.98
CA LEU A 48 -20.93 -34.42 -14.23
C LEU A 48 -21.68 -35.76 -14.09
N SER A 49 -21.52 -36.44 -12.96
CA SER A 49 -22.27 -37.66 -12.63
C SER A 49 -23.78 -37.40 -12.53
N LEU A 50 -24.17 -36.28 -11.89
CA LEU A 50 -25.57 -35.85 -11.79
C LEU A 50 -26.19 -35.58 -13.16
N GLU A 51 -25.48 -34.86 -14.01
CA GLU A 51 -25.92 -34.48 -15.35
C GLU A 51 -26.16 -35.71 -16.23
N ASN A 52 -25.26 -36.70 -16.15
CA ASN A 52 -25.44 -37.99 -16.81
C ASN A 52 -26.67 -38.76 -16.29
N LYS A 53 -26.90 -38.78 -14.97
CA LYS A 53 -28.10 -39.42 -14.38
C LYS A 53 -29.39 -38.75 -14.86
N ILE A 54 -29.43 -37.41 -14.87
CA ILE A 54 -30.59 -36.65 -15.36
C ILE A 54 -30.86 -36.96 -16.84
N LYS A 55 -29.81 -37.04 -17.66
CA LYS A 55 -29.92 -37.39 -19.08
C LYS A 55 -30.54 -38.78 -19.26
N ILE A 56 -30.02 -39.79 -18.55
CA ILE A 56 -30.55 -41.17 -18.59
C ILE A 56 -32.02 -41.21 -18.12
N MET A 57 -32.37 -40.50 -17.05
CA MET A 57 -33.76 -40.45 -16.56
C MET A 57 -34.70 -39.83 -17.59
N ASN A 58 -34.29 -38.77 -18.30
CA ASN A 58 -35.10 -38.17 -19.35
C ASN A 58 -35.30 -39.12 -20.55
N GLU A 59 -34.30 -39.93 -20.89
CA GLU A 59 -34.40 -40.95 -21.93
C GLU A 59 -35.35 -42.11 -21.54
N ILE A 60 -35.37 -42.50 -20.26
CA ILE A 60 -36.23 -43.58 -19.73
C ILE A 60 -37.67 -43.10 -19.47
N GLY A 61 -37.84 -41.88 -18.94
CA GLY A 61 -39.11 -41.31 -18.46
C GLY A 61 -40.15 -41.00 -19.55
N LEU A 62 -39.77 -41.10 -20.83
CA LEU A 62 -40.70 -41.00 -21.96
C LEU A 62 -41.64 -42.21 -22.10
N LYS A 63 -41.54 -43.26 -21.27
CA LYS A 63 -42.28 -44.53 -21.48
C LYS A 63 -43.25 -45.01 -20.39
N SER A 64 -43.33 -44.47 -19.17
CA SER A 64 -44.32 -44.97 -18.19
C SER A 64 -44.87 -43.91 -17.23
N LYS A 65 -46.20 -43.91 -17.04
CA LYS A 65 -46.97 -42.84 -16.38
C LYS A 65 -47.28 -43.07 -14.90
N CYS A 66 -46.83 -44.17 -14.27
CA CYS A 66 -47.33 -44.59 -12.96
C CYS A 66 -46.28 -44.86 -11.84
N GLU A 67 -44.98 -44.64 -12.05
CA GLU A 67 -43.95 -44.80 -10.99
C GLU A 67 -43.23 -43.49 -10.64
N ASN A 68 -43.92 -42.35 -10.78
CA ASN A 68 -43.26 -41.06 -10.95
C ASN A 68 -43.03 -40.22 -9.68
N GLU A 69 -43.64 -40.51 -8.53
CA GLU A 69 -43.48 -39.64 -7.35
C GLU A 69 -42.09 -39.72 -6.70
N ASP A 70 -41.59 -40.93 -6.43
CA ASP A 70 -40.25 -41.09 -5.82
C ASP A 70 -39.14 -40.60 -6.76
N LYS A 71 -39.26 -40.90 -8.07
CA LYS A 71 -38.33 -40.41 -9.10
C LYS A 71 -38.37 -38.88 -9.20
N MET A 72 -39.54 -38.25 -9.08
CA MET A 72 -39.68 -36.79 -9.06
C MET A 72 -39.11 -36.16 -7.79
N LYS A 73 -39.22 -36.84 -6.63
CA LYS A 73 -38.59 -36.39 -5.39
C LYS A 73 -37.07 -36.39 -5.52
N THR A 74 -36.49 -37.48 -6.01
CA THR A 74 -35.04 -37.57 -6.28
C THR A 74 -34.60 -36.49 -7.27
N LEU A 75 -35.36 -36.25 -8.34
CA LEU A 75 -35.03 -35.20 -9.31
C LEU A 75 -35.02 -33.80 -8.67
N ARG A 76 -35.99 -33.49 -7.79
CA ARG A 76 -36.03 -32.21 -7.07
C ARG A 76 -34.83 -32.02 -6.15
N GLU A 77 -34.43 -33.07 -5.42
CA GLU A 77 -33.25 -33.04 -4.56
C GLU A 77 -31.96 -32.79 -5.38
N LEU A 78 -31.80 -33.45 -6.53
CA LEU A 78 -30.66 -33.24 -7.42
C LEU A 78 -30.62 -31.81 -8.02
N VAL A 79 -31.78 -31.23 -8.32
CA VAL A 79 -31.87 -29.84 -8.81
C VAL A 79 -31.50 -28.84 -7.72
N ILE A 80 -31.94 -29.07 -6.47
CA ILE A 80 -31.57 -28.22 -5.33
C ILE A 80 -30.06 -28.29 -5.09
N GLU A 81 -29.48 -29.50 -5.07
CA GLU A 81 -28.03 -29.68 -4.95
C GLU A 81 -27.28 -28.92 -6.05
N LYS A 82 -27.71 -29.05 -7.31
CA LYS A 82 -27.11 -28.34 -8.45
C LYS A 82 -27.14 -26.81 -8.29
N LEU A 83 -28.23 -26.25 -7.79
CA LEU A 83 -28.34 -24.80 -7.55
C LEU A 83 -27.37 -24.35 -6.46
N THR A 84 -27.31 -25.05 -5.32
CA THR A 84 -26.38 -24.76 -4.23
C THR A 84 -24.91 -24.82 -4.69
N LEU A 85 -24.56 -25.81 -5.53
CA LEU A 85 -23.20 -25.92 -6.08
C LEU A 85 -22.85 -24.76 -7.02
N SER A 86 -23.82 -24.26 -7.79
CA SER A 86 -23.60 -23.11 -8.68
C SER A 86 -23.38 -21.81 -7.92
N GLU A 87 -24.07 -21.61 -6.80
CA GLU A 87 -23.88 -20.44 -5.92
C GLU A 87 -22.49 -20.45 -5.27
N ASN A 88 -22.06 -21.61 -4.76
CA ASN A 88 -20.72 -21.80 -4.20
C ASN A 88 -19.62 -21.56 -5.25
N LYS A 89 -19.82 -21.96 -6.50
CA LYS A 89 -18.88 -21.69 -7.60
C LYS A 89 -18.73 -20.19 -7.87
N ILE A 90 -19.84 -19.44 -7.89
CA ILE A 90 -19.84 -17.99 -8.06
C ILE A 90 -19.11 -17.30 -6.89
N GLU A 91 -19.28 -17.80 -5.66
CA GLU A 91 -18.57 -17.29 -4.49
C GLU A 91 -17.06 -17.59 -4.54
N PHE A 92 -16.69 -18.79 -5.01
CA PHE A 92 -15.30 -19.18 -5.20
C PHE A 92 -14.60 -18.38 -6.32
N GLU A 93 -15.29 -18.08 -7.41
CA GLU A 93 -14.78 -17.21 -8.47
C GLU A 93 -14.58 -15.76 -7.99
N LYS A 94 -15.34 -15.31 -6.98
CA LYS A 94 -15.10 -14.02 -6.30
C LYS A 94 -13.88 -14.07 -5.38
N LEU A 95 -13.57 -15.24 -4.81
CA LEU A 95 -12.38 -15.52 -4.01
C LEU A 95 -11.11 -15.75 -4.84
N ASN A 96 -11.10 -15.35 -6.13
CA ASN A 96 -9.89 -15.29 -6.94
C ASN A 96 -8.83 -14.44 -6.22
N CYS A 97 -8.03 -15.12 -5.39
CA CYS A 97 -6.93 -14.59 -4.64
C CYS A 97 -5.96 -14.05 -5.66
N LYS A 98 -6.08 -12.76 -5.96
CA LYS A 98 -5.07 -12.04 -6.69
C LYS A 98 -3.83 -12.18 -5.84
N LYS A 99 -2.90 -13.06 -6.24
CA LYS A 99 -1.54 -13.10 -5.69
C LYS A 99 -0.97 -11.70 -5.91
N VAL A 100 -1.06 -10.86 -4.87
CA VAL A 100 -0.44 -9.55 -4.89
C VAL A 100 0.99 -9.78 -4.43
N CYS A 101 1.90 -9.92 -5.38
CA CYS A 101 3.32 -9.95 -5.07
C CYS A 101 3.78 -8.51 -4.83
N PHE A 102 4.13 -8.19 -3.60
CA PHE A 102 4.77 -6.92 -3.26
C PHE A 102 6.28 -7.09 -3.45
N VAL A 103 6.84 -6.45 -4.47
CA VAL A 103 8.29 -6.32 -4.59
C VAL A 103 8.67 -5.02 -3.89
N GLN A 104 9.25 -5.14 -2.69
CA GLN A 104 9.78 -3.99 -1.97
C GLN A 104 11.12 -3.59 -2.59
N ASN A 105 11.13 -2.46 -3.30
CA ASN A 105 12.35 -1.85 -3.78
C ASN A 105 12.71 -0.68 -2.87
N ASN A 106 13.63 -0.91 -1.92
CA ASN A 106 14.11 0.14 -1.03
C ASN A 106 14.78 1.24 -1.86
N ASN A 107 14.32 2.48 -1.68
CA ASN A 107 14.86 3.66 -2.35
C ASN A 107 15.64 4.47 -1.32
N LYS A 108 16.91 4.78 -1.60
CA LYS A 108 17.72 5.61 -0.70
C LYS A 108 17.41 7.09 -0.90
N PHE A 109 17.75 7.92 0.07
CA PHE A 109 17.75 9.37 -0.13
C PHE A 109 18.94 9.79 -0.98
N LYS A 110 18.73 10.71 -1.93
CA LYS A 110 19.80 11.14 -2.85
C LYS A 110 20.57 12.35 -2.34
N TYR A 111 19.83 13.41 -2.01
CA TYR A 111 20.35 14.70 -1.58
C TYR A 111 19.25 15.49 -0.89
N ILE A 112 19.67 16.52 -0.16
CA ILE A 112 18.81 17.50 0.47
C ILE A 112 18.98 18.81 -0.31
N ALA A 113 17.91 19.32 -0.89
CA ALA A 113 17.89 20.61 -1.56
C ALA A 113 17.22 21.66 -0.68
N PHE A 114 17.70 22.90 -0.77
CA PHE A 114 17.11 24.05 -0.10
C PHE A 114 16.62 25.00 -1.17
N ASP A 115 15.34 25.36 -1.07
CA ASP A 115 14.59 26.13 -2.06
C ASP A 115 14.18 25.36 -3.34
N TRP A 116 12.92 25.52 -3.76
CA TRP A 116 12.31 24.78 -4.88
C TRP A 116 12.72 25.33 -6.25
N PHE A 117 13.27 26.54 -6.29
CA PHE A 117 13.47 27.31 -7.52
C PHE A 117 14.92 27.54 -7.91
N ASP A 118 15.90 27.20 -7.07
CA ASP A 118 17.28 27.52 -7.35
C ASP A 118 18.22 26.39 -6.95
N VAL A 119 18.69 25.64 -7.94
CA VAL A 119 19.77 24.64 -7.79
C VAL A 119 21.09 25.28 -7.30
N ASN A 120 21.18 26.62 -7.27
CA ASN A 120 22.30 27.35 -6.71
C ASN A 120 22.03 27.92 -5.30
N CYS A 121 20.87 27.67 -4.70
CA CYS A 121 20.61 28.07 -3.31
C CYS A 121 21.31 27.11 -2.34
N ALA A 122 22.63 27.30 -2.20
CA ALA A 122 23.31 26.88 -0.98
C ALA A 122 22.55 27.47 0.21
N CYS A 123 22.23 26.64 1.21
CA CYS A 123 21.42 26.99 2.39
C CYS A 123 21.93 28.26 3.11
N CYS A 124 23.19 28.64 2.88
CA CYS A 124 23.81 29.87 3.35
C CYS A 124 24.83 30.36 2.29
N GLN A 125 25.25 31.63 2.36
CA GLN A 125 26.41 32.16 1.61
C GLN A 125 27.70 31.34 1.82
N TYR A 126 27.71 30.39 2.76
CA TYR A 126 28.86 29.62 3.24
C TYR A 126 28.77 28.10 2.99
N VAL A 127 27.84 27.59 2.16
CA VAL A 127 27.77 26.14 1.79
C VAL A 127 27.59 25.21 3.02
N CYS A 128 26.62 25.52 3.88
CA CYS A 128 26.42 24.86 5.17
C CYS A 128 25.82 23.45 5.06
N VAL A 129 25.55 22.93 3.87
CA VAL A 129 25.11 21.53 3.71
C VAL A 129 25.96 20.88 2.65
N ASN A 130 26.86 20.00 3.10
CA ASN A 130 27.69 19.21 2.22
C ASN A 130 26.85 18.05 1.65
N THR A 131 26.36 18.23 0.42
CA THR A 131 25.60 17.19 -0.31
C THR A 131 26.45 15.98 -0.71
N HIS A 132 27.78 16.10 -0.68
CA HIS A 132 28.71 15.03 -1.01
C HIS A 132 29.16 14.23 0.21
N ASN A 133 29.03 14.80 1.42
CA ASN A 133 29.38 14.15 2.68
C ASN A 133 28.51 14.71 3.82
N PRO A 134 27.28 14.17 4.02
CA PRO A 134 26.29 14.74 4.95
C PRO A 134 26.68 14.66 6.44
N CYS A 135 27.84 14.08 6.74
CA CYS A 135 28.37 13.83 8.09
C CYS A 135 29.08 15.06 8.71
N GLY A 136 28.60 16.28 8.49
CA GLY A 136 29.23 17.51 9.00
C GLY A 136 28.72 17.95 10.38
N ALA A 137 29.62 18.32 11.29
CA ALA A 137 29.30 19.04 12.53
C ALA A 137 29.27 20.57 12.29
N CYS A 138 28.38 21.27 12.99
CA CYS A 138 28.14 22.71 12.88
C CYS A 138 29.36 23.56 13.28
N ILE A 139 29.58 24.65 12.54
CA ILE A 139 30.36 25.82 13.00
C ILE A 139 29.43 27.04 12.81
N ASN A 140 29.14 27.79 13.89
CA ASN A 140 28.43 29.08 13.92
C ASN A 140 26.88 29.11 13.76
N GLY A 141 26.12 28.19 14.38
CA GLY A 141 24.69 28.43 14.70
C GLY A 141 23.65 28.15 13.61
N ASN A 142 24.05 27.61 12.45
CA ASN A 142 23.12 27.17 11.41
C ASN A 142 22.68 25.70 11.62
N GLY A 143 21.43 25.38 11.30
CA GLY A 143 20.88 24.02 11.44
C GLY A 143 21.28 23.12 10.27
N PHE A 144 21.47 21.83 10.53
CA PHE A 144 21.88 20.83 9.54
C PHE A 144 20.88 19.69 9.48
N VAL A 145 20.82 19.06 8.32
CA VAL A 145 20.10 17.80 8.13
C VAL A 145 21.13 16.73 7.77
N ASN A 146 21.32 15.75 8.64
CA ASN A 146 22.24 14.64 8.40
C ASN A 146 21.44 13.40 7.99
N LEU A 147 21.87 12.74 6.91
CA LEU A 147 21.35 11.44 6.50
C LEU A 147 22.13 10.37 7.28
N ILE A 148 21.46 9.67 8.18
CA ILE A 148 22.07 8.60 8.97
C ILE A 148 21.56 7.26 8.43
N ASN A 149 22.48 6.38 8.06
CA ASN A 149 22.23 4.98 7.70
C ASN A 149 21.20 4.77 6.57
N ASP A 150 21.35 5.46 5.43
CA ASP A 150 20.60 5.24 4.18
C ASP A 150 19.05 5.33 4.24
N GLY A 151 18.46 5.64 5.39
CA GLY A 151 17.01 5.66 5.59
C GLY A 151 16.50 6.52 6.76
N ASN A 152 17.39 6.99 7.65
CA ASN A 152 17.01 7.90 8.72
C ASN A 152 17.59 9.30 8.48
N ILE A 153 16.85 10.32 8.91
CA ILE A 153 17.28 11.71 8.78
C ILE A 153 17.30 12.31 10.17
N LYS A 154 18.48 12.74 10.63
CA LYS A 154 18.64 13.43 11.91
C LYS A 154 18.85 14.92 11.65
N TYR A 155 17.95 15.71 12.21
CA TYR A 155 18.07 17.16 12.21
C TYR A 155 18.94 17.61 13.39
N PHE A 156 19.84 18.56 13.15
CA PHE A 156 20.58 19.26 14.21
C PHE A 156 20.03 20.67 14.34
N ARG A 157 19.60 21.01 15.56
CA ARG A 157 18.99 22.29 15.91
C ARG A 157 19.89 23.47 15.50
N GLY A 158 19.34 24.37 14.69
CA GLY A 158 19.91 25.67 14.41
C GLY A 158 18.86 26.61 13.82
N ILE A 159 19.25 27.82 13.44
CA ILE A 159 18.33 28.80 12.83
C ILE A 159 18.02 28.31 11.41
N VAL A 160 16.91 27.58 11.23
CA VAL A 160 16.43 27.18 9.91
C VAL A 160 15.24 28.05 9.55
N ASN A 161 15.54 29.07 8.75
CA ASN A 161 14.59 30.00 8.15
C ASN A 161 14.21 29.59 6.71
N LYS A 162 14.59 28.39 6.26
CA LYS A 162 14.40 27.93 4.87
C LYS A 162 13.80 26.52 4.79
N THR A 163 13.06 26.28 3.71
CA THR A 163 12.46 24.97 3.40
C THR A 163 13.54 23.97 2.99
N ALA A 164 13.55 22.79 3.62
CA ALA A 164 14.37 21.65 3.21
C ALA A 164 13.53 20.67 2.37
N CYS A 165 14.11 20.17 1.28
CA CYS A 165 13.48 19.21 0.38
C CYS A 165 14.32 17.94 0.32
N ILE A 166 13.69 16.80 0.58
CA ILE A 166 14.34 15.50 0.50
C ILE A 166 13.88 14.83 -0.80
N THR A 167 14.85 14.40 -1.62
CA THR A 167 14.57 13.74 -2.91
C THR A 167 15.02 12.30 -2.88
N ALA A 168 14.16 11.39 -3.37
CA ALA A 168 14.49 9.98 -3.53
C ALA A 168 15.57 9.77 -4.61
N GLN A 169 16.44 8.76 -4.43
CA GLN A 169 17.50 8.42 -5.38
C GLN A 169 16.96 8.01 -6.74
N ASN A 170 15.96 7.13 -6.74
CA ASN A 170 15.35 6.60 -7.94
C ASN A 170 13.99 7.26 -8.19
N SER A 171 13.74 7.67 -9.43
CA SER A 171 12.39 8.03 -9.88
C SER A 171 11.51 6.79 -9.95
N PHE A 172 10.24 6.91 -9.55
CA PHE A 172 9.29 5.82 -9.73
C PHE A 172 8.70 5.88 -11.15
N ASN A 173 8.99 4.86 -11.95
CA ASN A 173 8.37 4.65 -13.25
C ASN A 173 7.53 3.38 -13.19
N LYS A 174 6.25 3.45 -13.59
CA LYS A 174 5.43 2.23 -13.74
C LYS A 174 6.12 1.33 -14.79
N PRO A 175 6.49 0.09 -14.47
CA PRO A 175 7.09 -0.79 -15.47
C PRO A 175 6.07 -1.10 -16.57
N LYS A 176 6.51 -1.02 -17.83
CA LYS A 176 5.65 -1.24 -19.01
C LYS A 176 5.11 -2.66 -19.11
N GLU A 177 5.79 -3.63 -18.50
CA GLU A 177 5.43 -5.05 -18.54
C GLU A 177 4.24 -5.40 -17.63
N TYR A 178 3.90 -4.54 -16.66
CA TYR A 178 2.86 -4.83 -15.64
C TYR A 178 1.63 -3.92 -15.77
N LEU A 179 1.20 -3.62 -17.00
CA LEU A 179 0.04 -2.77 -17.24
C LEU A 179 -1.27 -3.37 -16.70
N THR A 180 -1.35 -4.69 -16.60
CA THR A 180 -2.51 -5.45 -16.10
C THR A 180 -2.53 -5.62 -14.58
N ASN A 181 -1.51 -5.15 -13.87
CA ASN A 181 -1.39 -5.27 -12.41
C ASN A 181 -1.55 -3.92 -11.71
N TYR A 182 -1.89 -3.97 -10.43
CA TYR A 182 -1.73 -2.83 -9.55
C TYR A 182 -0.23 -2.57 -9.35
N SER A 183 0.14 -1.29 -9.30
CA SER A 183 1.46 -0.87 -8.84
C SER A 183 1.29 0.19 -7.76
N LEU A 184 2.05 0.07 -6.69
CA LEU A 184 2.06 0.99 -5.56
C LEU A 184 3.49 1.52 -5.36
N PHE A 185 3.61 2.83 -5.32
CA PHE A 185 4.75 3.51 -4.71
C PHE A 185 4.27 4.10 -3.38
N TYR A 186 5.00 3.90 -2.30
CA TYR A 186 4.63 4.38 -0.97
C TYR A 186 5.88 4.75 -0.18
N PHE A 187 5.79 5.84 0.58
CA PHE A 187 6.80 6.22 1.56
C PHE A 187 6.13 6.82 2.79
N GLU A 188 6.84 6.78 3.91
CA GLU A 188 6.41 7.33 5.20
C GLU A 188 7.49 8.25 5.79
N ILE A 189 7.03 9.19 6.60
CA ILE A 189 7.86 10.13 7.35
C ILE A 189 7.31 10.18 8.77
N LYS A 190 8.10 9.73 9.76
CA LYS A 190 7.83 9.95 11.18
C LYS A 190 8.37 11.33 11.57
N CYS A 191 7.54 12.15 12.19
CA CYS A 191 7.88 13.52 12.55
C CYS A 191 8.11 13.67 14.05
N LYS A 192 9.15 14.40 14.44
CA LYS A 192 9.32 14.94 15.79
C LYS A 192 9.09 16.44 15.76
N ILE A 193 8.21 16.97 16.62
CA ILE A 193 7.82 18.38 16.66
C ILE A 193 8.54 19.06 17.81
N GLU A 194 9.28 20.13 17.52
CA GLU A 194 9.99 20.92 18.53
C GLU A 194 9.73 22.42 18.33
N GLY A 195 9.19 23.11 19.33
CA GLY A 195 8.89 24.54 19.27
C GLY A 195 7.57 24.88 18.56
N GLU A 196 7.41 26.15 18.17
CA GLU A 196 6.20 26.69 17.55
C GLU A 196 6.37 26.91 16.04
N ASN A 197 5.25 27.14 15.32
CA ASN A 197 5.23 27.46 13.88
C ASN A 197 5.78 26.36 12.95
N ASN A 198 5.70 25.11 13.37
CA ASN A 198 6.10 23.97 12.55
C ASN A 198 5.30 23.89 11.24
N PHE A 199 5.94 23.39 10.20
CA PHE A 199 5.34 23.23 8.88
C PHE A 199 5.83 21.95 8.21
N LEU A 200 4.89 21.14 7.70
CA LEU A 200 5.19 19.92 6.96
C LEU A 200 4.37 19.90 5.67
N VAL A 201 5.07 19.66 4.57
CA VAL A 201 4.48 19.37 3.26
C VAL A 201 5.07 18.07 2.75
N ILE A 202 4.19 17.12 2.42
CA ILE A 202 4.57 15.84 1.85
C ILE A 202 3.84 15.63 0.53
N GLY A 203 4.44 14.89 -0.41
CA GLY A 203 3.77 14.64 -1.67
C GLY A 203 4.68 14.09 -2.75
N LEU A 204 4.15 14.12 -3.97
CA LEU A 204 4.82 13.66 -5.17
C LEU A 204 4.86 14.78 -6.19
N GLN A 205 5.98 14.88 -6.90
CA GLN A 205 6.14 15.78 -8.02
C GLN A 205 6.32 14.99 -9.30
N ASN A 206 5.60 15.38 -10.34
CA ASN A 206 5.82 14.87 -11.68
C ASN A 206 7.12 15.45 -12.24
N ALA A 207 8.09 14.60 -12.55
CA ALA A 207 9.41 15.04 -13.02
C ALA A 207 9.36 15.84 -14.34
N LEU A 208 8.39 15.53 -15.21
CA LEU A 208 8.23 16.15 -16.54
C LEU A 208 7.45 17.46 -16.45
N THR A 209 6.25 17.44 -15.87
CA THR A 209 5.36 18.61 -15.84
C THR A 209 5.63 19.55 -14.68
N LYS A 210 6.46 19.14 -13.71
CA LYS A 210 6.74 19.83 -12.44
C LYS A 210 5.52 20.06 -11.54
N SER A 211 4.34 19.61 -11.96
CA SER A 211 3.13 19.58 -11.13
C SER A 211 3.35 18.71 -9.89
N SER A 212 2.75 19.11 -8.77
CA SER A 212 2.82 18.37 -7.53
C SER A 212 1.43 18.10 -6.97
N THR A 213 1.27 16.92 -6.39
CA THR A 213 0.16 16.58 -5.51
C THR A 213 0.73 16.45 -4.12
N ARG A 214 0.32 17.35 -3.22
CA ARG A 214 0.94 17.52 -1.91
C ARG A 214 -0.07 17.75 -0.81
N TYR A 215 0.19 17.17 0.34
CA TYR A 215 -0.53 17.42 1.58
C TYR A 215 0.24 18.44 2.42
N ASN A 216 -0.47 19.46 2.91
CA ASN A 216 0.03 20.47 3.83
C ASN A 216 -0.61 20.24 5.20
N ALA A 217 0.19 19.79 6.17
CA ALA A 217 -0.29 19.45 7.51
C ALA A 217 -0.84 20.68 8.25
N ARG A 218 -0.20 21.84 8.10
CA ARG A 218 -0.62 23.07 8.79
C ARG A 218 -1.96 23.59 8.27
N GLU A 219 -2.16 23.53 6.95
CA GLU A 219 -3.39 24.01 6.32
C GLU A 219 -4.49 22.94 6.29
N VAL A 220 -4.18 21.68 6.58
CA VAL A 220 -5.11 20.55 6.50
C VAL A 220 -5.69 20.39 5.09
N LYS A 221 -4.82 20.56 4.08
CA LYS A 221 -5.21 20.60 2.67
C LYS A 221 -4.35 19.72 1.79
N ILE A 222 -5.00 19.06 0.84
CA ILE A 222 -4.34 18.47 -0.32
C ILE A 222 -4.39 19.48 -1.47
N LYS A 223 -3.25 19.75 -2.10
CA LYS A 223 -3.14 20.60 -3.29
C LYS A 223 -2.69 19.77 -4.48
N ASN A 224 -3.37 19.91 -5.62
CA ASN A 224 -3.01 19.32 -6.89
C ASN A 224 -3.05 20.39 -7.99
N GLY A 225 -1.89 20.98 -8.29
CA GLY A 225 -1.84 22.18 -9.13
C GLY A 225 -2.65 23.33 -8.51
N PHE A 226 -3.71 23.78 -9.21
CA PHE A 226 -4.60 24.86 -8.76
C PHE A 226 -5.78 24.36 -7.90
N GLN A 227 -5.95 23.06 -7.75
CA GLN A 227 -7.05 22.49 -6.97
C GLN A 227 -6.62 22.30 -5.51
N GLU A 228 -7.53 22.61 -4.58
CA GLU A 228 -7.37 22.39 -3.15
C GLU A 228 -8.53 21.56 -2.59
N PHE A 229 -8.21 20.63 -1.70
CA PHE A 229 -9.18 19.77 -1.02
C PHE A 229 -8.95 19.87 0.49
N ASN A 230 -9.97 20.28 1.24
CA ASN A 230 -9.92 20.34 2.70
C ASN A 230 -10.15 18.94 3.28
N LEU A 231 -9.38 18.57 4.31
CA LEU A 231 -9.65 17.36 5.08
C LEU A 231 -10.54 17.70 6.29
N SER A 232 -11.51 16.83 6.59
CA SER A 232 -12.55 17.12 7.59
C SER A 232 -12.06 17.07 9.03
N THR A 233 -10.99 16.34 9.31
CA THR A 233 -10.47 16.11 10.67
C THR A 233 -8.97 15.83 10.62
N PHE A 234 -8.18 16.69 11.25
CA PHE A 234 -6.73 16.50 11.35
C PHE A 234 -6.17 17.12 12.62
N SER A 235 -5.27 16.40 13.27
CA SER A 235 -4.41 16.89 14.34
C SER A 235 -2.98 16.49 14.01
N TRP A 236 -2.04 17.42 14.03
CA TRP A 236 -0.61 17.10 13.89
C TRP A 236 0.02 16.99 15.27
N ASN A 237 0.38 15.77 15.66
CA ASN A 237 0.97 15.48 16.96
C ASN A 237 2.44 15.06 16.80
N ASP A 238 3.17 15.16 17.92
CA ASP A 238 4.52 14.64 18.00
C ASP A 238 4.52 13.12 17.75
N ASN A 239 5.53 12.62 17.03
CA ASN A 239 5.70 11.24 16.61
C ASN A 239 4.67 10.70 15.59
N ASP A 240 3.80 11.55 15.04
CA ASP A 240 2.92 11.15 13.94
C ASP A 240 3.73 10.67 12.73
N VAL A 241 3.21 9.64 12.07
CA VAL A 241 3.74 9.07 10.83
C VAL A 241 2.85 9.49 9.67
N PHE A 242 3.41 10.22 8.71
CA PHE A 242 2.71 10.63 7.51
C PHE A 242 3.17 9.82 6.31
N GLY A 243 2.23 9.24 5.57
CA GLY A 243 2.53 8.53 4.34
C GLY A 243 1.96 9.19 3.10
N CYS A 244 2.59 8.92 1.96
CA CYS A 244 2.11 9.32 0.65
C CYS A 244 2.28 8.15 -0.31
N GLY A 245 1.20 7.80 -0.99
CA GLY A 245 1.17 6.68 -1.93
C GLY A 245 0.66 7.08 -3.30
N LEU A 246 1.20 6.44 -4.34
CA LEU A 246 0.75 6.55 -5.73
C LEU A 246 0.35 5.17 -6.22
N VAL A 247 -0.90 5.07 -6.66
CA VAL A 247 -1.49 3.83 -7.18
C VAL A 247 -1.69 3.94 -8.68
N TYR A 248 -1.18 2.94 -9.39
CA TYR A 248 -1.52 2.69 -10.79
C TYR A 248 -2.45 1.48 -10.87
N PRO A 249 -3.73 1.68 -11.20
CA PRO A 249 -4.67 0.57 -11.34
C PRO A 249 -4.40 -0.27 -12.61
N PRO A 250 -4.91 -1.52 -12.65
CA PRO A 250 -4.72 -2.46 -13.76
C PRO A 250 -5.64 -2.22 -14.97
N LYS A 251 -6.72 -1.46 -14.80
CA LYS A 251 -7.75 -1.26 -15.84
C LYS A 251 -7.58 0.09 -16.54
N LYS A 252 -7.77 0.11 -17.87
CA LYS A 252 -7.77 1.32 -18.71
C LYS A 252 -8.74 2.41 -18.25
N ASN A 253 -9.79 2.05 -17.53
CA ASN A 253 -10.87 2.98 -17.14
C ASN A 253 -10.66 3.63 -15.76
N LYS A 254 -9.57 3.33 -15.05
CA LYS A 254 -9.24 3.99 -13.78
C LYS A 254 -7.96 4.79 -13.94
N LEU A 255 -7.99 6.05 -13.54
CA LEU A 255 -6.81 6.91 -13.55
C LEU A 255 -5.89 6.56 -12.36
N PRO A 256 -4.58 6.75 -12.50
CA PRO A 256 -3.67 6.76 -11.35
C PRO A 256 -4.12 7.80 -10.34
N TYR A 257 -3.89 7.53 -9.06
CA TYR A 257 -4.25 8.44 -7.98
C TYR A 257 -3.19 8.46 -6.89
N VAL A 258 -3.07 9.61 -6.23
CA VAL A 258 -2.26 9.80 -5.03
C VAL A 258 -3.18 9.68 -3.82
N PHE A 259 -2.68 9.14 -2.73
CA PHE A 259 -3.38 9.16 -1.44
C PHE A 259 -2.40 9.50 -0.33
N PHE A 260 -2.93 9.98 0.78
CA PHE A 260 -2.17 10.35 1.96
C PHE A 260 -2.64 9.57 3.16
N THR A 261 -1.72 9.21 4.04
CA THR A 261 -2.00 8.52 5.28
C THR A 261 -1.44 9.28 6.47
N GLN A 262 -2.08 9.11 7.63
CA GLN A 262 -1.56 9.50 8.93
C GLN A 262 -1.73 8.31 9.87
N ASN A 263 -0.64 7.86 10.49
CA ASN A 263 -0.60 6.69 11.36
C ASN A 263 -1.28 5.47 10.72
N GLY A 264 -0.95 5.21 9.45
CA GLY A 264 -1.49 4.11 8.64
C GLY A 264 -2.94 4.29 8.12
N LYS A 265 -3.67 5.33 8.54
CA LYS A 265 -5.05 5.59 8.11
C LYS A 265 -5.09 6.57 6.94
N ILE A 266 -5.87 6.28 5.90
CA ILE A 266 -6.04 7.18 4.76
C ILE A 266 -6.78 8.45 5.22
N ILE A 267 -6.16 9.61 4.98
CA ILE A 267 -6.73 10.92 5.31
C ILE A 267 -7.23 11.66 4.07
N GLY A 268 -6.82 11.26 2.86
CA GLY A 268 -7.33 11.82 1.62
C GLY A 268 -6.75 11.16 0.36
N LYS A 269 -7.40 11.39 -0.77
CA LYS A 269 -7.11 10.79 -2.08
C LYS A 269 -7.53 11.74 -3.20
#